data_AF-A0AAN5I9A2-F1
#
_entry.id   AF-A0AAN5I9A2-F1
#
_cell.length_a   1.000
_cell.length_b   1.000
_cell.length_c   1.000
_cell.angle_alpha   90.00
_cell.angle_beta   90.00
_cell.angle_gamma   90.00
#
_symmetry.space_group_name_H-M   'P 1'
#
loop_
_entity.id
_entity.type
_entity.pdbx_description
1 polymer ?
#
loop_
_entity_poly.entity_id
_entity_poly.type
_entity_poly.pdbx_seq_one_letter_code
_entity_poly.pdbx_strand_id
1 'polypeptide(L)'
;IMSAELIEKLQKLADYIKAHPEEAREGVAKLSAEAQKPAGDIIKIFCSDKDPKTKYEEIQALKAGLPANVAAEIEEHKQALKEKLTNH
;
A
#
# COMPACT_ATOMS: atom_id res chain seq x y z
N ILE A 1 0.98 19.88 3.02
CA ILE A 1 -0.49 19.67 2.89
C ILE A 1 -0.68 18.79 1.67
N MET A 2 -1.36 17.65 1.79
CA MET A 2 -1.69 16.80 0.62
C MET A 2 -2.63 17.59 -0.29
N SER A 3 -2.34 17.64 -1.59
CA SER A 3 -3.21 18.30 -2.58
C SER A 3 -4.50 17.49 -2.79
N ALA A 4 -5.59 18.17 -3.15
CA ALA A 4 -6.87 17.53 -3.46
C ALA A 4 -6.74 16.46 -4.56
N GLU A 5 -5.91 16.73 -5.59
CA GLU A 5 -5.62 15.77 -6.66
C GLU A 5 -4.94 14.49 -6.14
N LEU A 6 -4.05 14.61 -5.16
CA LEU A 6 -3.39 13.46 -4.56
C LEU A 6 -4.38 12.62 -3.75
N ILE A 7 -5.30 13.26 -3.03
CA ILE A 7 -6.36 12.58 -2.28
C ILE A 7 -7.28 11.78 -3.23
N GLU A 8 -7.70 12.40 -4.34
CA GLU A 8 -8.55 11.74 -5.33
C GLU A 8 -7.85 10.52 -5.97
N LYS A 9 -6.56 10.65 -6.32
CA LYS A 9 -5.76 9.53 -6.84
C LYS A 9 -5.66 8.38 -5.84
N LEU A 10 -5.48 8.68 -4.56
CA LEU A 10 -5.42 7.67 -3.50
C LEU A 10 -6.77 6.97 -3.29
N GLN A 11 -7.88 7.69 -3.39
CA GLN A 11 -9.23 7.11 -3.34
C GLN A 11 -9.49 6.18 -4.54
N LYS A 12 -9.21 6.65 -5.76
CA LYS A 12 -9.31 5.82 -6.97
C LYS A 12 -8.49 4.54 -6.88
N LEU A 13 -7.27 4.63 -6.34
CA LEU A 13 -6.43 3.46 -6.12
C LEU A 13 -7.03 2.51 -5.06
N ALA A 14 -7.57 3.03 -3.96
CA ALA A 14 -8.22 2.21 -2.95
C ALA A 14 -9.46 1.49 -3.50
N ASP A 15 -10.27 2.20 -4.28
CA ASP A 15 -11.45 1.62 -4.94
C ASP A 15 -11.07 0.57 -5.98
N TYR A 16 -10.01 0.82 -6.76
CA TYR A 16 -9.45 -0.17 -7.69
C TYR A 16 -9.01 -1.44 -6.97
N ILE A 17 -8.25 -1.32 -5.88
CA ILE A 17 -7.78 -2.48 -5.10
C ILE A 17 -8.96 -3.24 -4.46
N LYS A 18 -10.01 -2.54 -4.01
CA LYS A 18 -11.24 -3.17 -3.51
C LYS A 18 -11.98 -3.94 -4.61
N ALA A 19 -12.01 -3.40 -5.83
CA ALA A 19 -12.64 -4.02 -6.99
C ALA A 19 -11.81 -5.18 -7.57
N HIS A 20 -10.49 -5.13 -7.42
CA HIS A 20 -9.53 -6.10 -7.94
C HIS A 20 -8.64 -6.68 -6.82
N PRO A 21 -9.22 -7.36 -5.82
CA PRO A 21 -8.47 -7.87 -4.67
C PRO A 21 -7.45 -8.95 -5.05
N GLU A 22 -7.67 -9.66 -6.16
CA GLU A 22 -6.74 -10.66 -6.71
C GLU A 22 -5.42 -10.05 -7.17
N GLU A 23 -5.45 -8.92 -7.91
CA GLU A 23 -4.22 -8.26 -8.38
C GLU A 23 -3.35 -7.79 -7.21
N ALA A 24 -3.98 -7.27 -6.17
CA ALA A 24 -3.29 -6.87 -4.94
C ALA A 24 -2.69 -8.09 -4.22
N ARG A 25 -3.41 -9.22 -4.17
CA ARG A 25 -2.91 -10.47 -3.58
C ARG A 25 -1.76 -11.06 -4.39
N GLU A 26 -1.84 -11.04 -5.72
CA GLU A 26 -0.75 -11.50 -6.60
C GLU A 26 0.49 -10.61 -6.47
N GLY A 27 0.30 -9.30 -6.29
CA GLY A 27 1.38 -8.36 -5.97
C GLY A 27 2.07 -8.73 -4.66
N VAL A 28 1.29 -8.96 -3.60
CA VAL A 28 1.81 -9.39 -2.29
C VAL A 28 2.51 -10.74 -2.38
N ALA A 29 1.95 -11.71 -3.10
CA ALA A 29 2.52 -13.06 -3.22
C ALA A 29 3.91 -13.09 -3.88
N LYS A 30 4.29 -12.05 -4.62
CA LYS A 30 5.63 -11.90 -5.22
C LYS A 30 6.71 -11.47 -4.22
N LEU A 31 6.31 -11.02 -3.04
CA LEU A 31 7.22 -10.62 -1.97
C LEU A 31 7.71 -11.85 -1.20
N SER A 32 8.82 -11.67 -0.47
CA SER A 32 9.31 -12.63 0.51
C SER A 32 8.23 -12.99 1.53
N ALA A 33 8.26 -14.22 2.06
CA ALA A 33 7.27 -14.69 3.02
C ALA A 33 7.13 -13.77 4.26
N GLU A 34 8.25 -13.14 4.66
CA GLU A 34 8.29 -12.18 5.77
C GLU A 34 7.64 -10.83 5.41
N ALA A 35 7.68 -10.43 4.14
CA ALA A 35 7.07 -9.21 3.62
C ALA A 35 5.60 -9.37 3.23
N GLN A 36 5.14 -10.58 2.94
CA GLN A 36 3.76 -10.85 2.51
C GLN A 36 2.71 -10.38 3.53
N LYS A 37 2.89 -10.76 4.79
CA LYS A 37 1.96 -10.37 5.87
C LYS A 37 1.91 -8.84 6.05
N PRO A 38 3.03 -8.13 6.29
CA PRO A 38 2.99 -6.69 6.45
C PRO A 38 2.51 -5.94 5.21
N ALA A 39 2.82 -6.40 4.00
CA ALA A 39 2.27 -5.81 2.78
C ALA A 39 0.75 -5.96 2.69
N GLY A 40 0.23 -7.16 3.04
CA GLY A 40 -1.22 -7.40 3.11
C GLY A 40 -1.92 -6.53 4.15
N ASP A 41 -1.32 -6.35 5.33
CA ASP A 41 -1.85 -5.50 6.39
C ASP A 41 -1.87 -4.02 5.97
N ILE A 42 -0.82 -3.54 5.27
CA ILE A 42 -0.79 -2.18 4.70
C ILE A 42 -1.94 -1.99 3.71
N ILE A 43 -2.17 -2.93 2.80
CA ILE A 43 -3.27 -2.86 1.82
C ILE A 43 -4.63 -2.82 2.53
N LYS A 44 -4.79 -3.63 3.58
CA LYS A 44 -6.02 -3.66 4.39
C LYS A 44 -6.27 -2.32 5.09
N ILE A 45 -5.24 -1.69 5.66
CA ILE A 45 -5.34 -0.37 6.27
C ILE A 45 -5.68 0.67 5.20
N PHE A 46 -4.98 0.64 4.07
CA PHE A 46 -5.18 1.57 2.96
C PHE A 46 -6.62 1.55 2.43
N CYS A 47 -7.20 0.35 2.28
CA CYS A 47 -8.56 0.15 1.80
C CYS A 47 -9.65 0.30 2.87
N SER A 48 -9.30 0.50 4.15
CA SER A 48 -10.30 0.70 5.20
C SER A 48 -11.07 2.02 5.04
N ASP A 49 -12.21 2.16 5.71
CA ASP A 49 -13.00 3.40 5.75
C ASP A 49 -12.48 4.45 6.75
N LYS A 50 -11.22 4.29 7.20
CA LYS A 50 -10.56 5.26 8.09
C LYS A 50 -10.19 6.54 7.34
N ASP A 51 -10.04 7.63 8.09
CA ASP A 51 -9.55 8.88 7.53
C ASP A 51 -8.06 8.77 7.10
N PRO A 52 -7.59 9.63 6.18
CA PRO A 52 -6.23 9.55 5.64
C PRO A 52 -5.14 9.67 6.71
N LYS A 53 -5.37 10.42 7.79
CA LYS A 53 -4.39 10.60 8.86
C LYS A 53 -4.24 9.31 9.65
N THR A 54 -5.35 8.72 10.09
CA THR A 54 -5.34 7.44 10.81
C THR A 54 -4.69 6.33 9.98
N LYS A 55 -4.99 6.26 8.67
CA LYS A 55 -4.33 5.31 7.76
C LYS A 55 -2.82 5.50 7.72
N TYR A 56 -2.37 6.74 7.62
CA TYR A 56 -0.94 7.07 7.58
C TYR A 56 -0.26 6.67 8.88
N GLU A 57 -0.83 7.01 10.04
CA GLU A 57 -0.28 6.69 11.35
C GLU A 57 -0.16 5.17 11.55
N GLU A 58 -1.18 4.40 11.20
CA GLU A 58 -1.16 2.94 11.29
C GLU A 58 -0.12 2.30 10.35
N ILE A 59 -0.02 2.77 9.09
CA ILE A 59 0.97 2.27 8.14
C ILE A 59 2.40 2.58 8.62
N GLN A 60 2.63 3.78 9.18
CA GLN A 60 3.93 4.15 9.74
C GLN A 60 4.28 3.29 10.97
N ALA A 61 3.33 3.08 11.87
CA ALA A 61 3.52 2.24 13.04
C ALA A 61 3.86 0.78 12.63
N LEU A 62 3.18 0.26 11.61
CA LEU A 62 3.46 -1.07 11.07
C LEU A 62 4.88 -1.14 10.51
N LYS A 63 5.30 -0.16 9.70
CA LYS A 63 6.64 -0.11 9.12
C LYS A 63 7.75 0.05 10.14
N ALA A 64 7.52 0.80 11.21
CA ALA A 64 8.50 0.99 12.28
C ALA A 64 8.84 -0.32 13.01
N GLY A 65 7.92 -1.30 13.00
CA GLY A 65 8.16 -2.63 13.57
C GLY A 65 8.81 -3.64 12.62
N LEU A 66 9.08 -3.27 11.36
CA LEU A 66 9.62 -4.20 10.37
C LEU A 66 11.16 -4.20 10.34
N PRO A 67 11.77 -5.37 10.11
CA PRO A 67 13.17 -5.45 9.72
C PRO A 67 13.47 -4.58 8.49
N ALA A 68 14.65 -3.95 8.46
CA ALA A 68 15.01 -3.00 7.40
C ALA A 68 14.95 -3.61 5.99
N ASN A 69 15.29 -4.88 5.83
CA ASN A 69 15.18 -5.62 4.57
C ASN A 69 13.72 -5.78 4.12
N VAL A 70 12.81 -6.10 5.04
CA VAL A 70 11.37 -6.24 4.75
C VAL A 70 10.74 -4.89 4.42
N ALA A 71 11.11 -3.83 5.15
CA ALA A 71 10.63 -2.48 4.88
C ALA A 71 11.10 -1.96 3.50
N ALA A 72 12.35 -2.23 3.12
CA ALA A 72 12.90 -1.88 1.82
C ALA A 72 12.16 -2.59 0.67
N GLU A 73 11.93 -3.90 0.79
CA GLU A 73 11.22 -4.69 -0.21
C GLU A 73 9.78 -4.18 -0.45
N ILE A 74 9.08 -3.80 0.63
CA ILE A 74 7.73 -3.23 0.54
C ILE A 74 7.73 -1.86 -0.14
N GLU A 75 8.72 -0.99 0.14
CA GLU A 75 8.83 0.30 -0.54
C GLU A 75 9.18 0.14 -2.03
N GLU A 76 10.03 -0.83 -2.39
CA GLU A 76 10.33 -1.14 -3.79
C GLU A 76 9.07 -1.61 -4.54
N HIS A 77 8.30 -2.51 -3.94
CA HIS A 77 7.01 -2.95 -4.50
C HIS A 77 6.04 -1.79 -4.73
N LYS A 78 5.96 -0.87 -3.77
CA LYS A 78 5.14 0.34 -3.88
C LYS A 78 5.65 1.28 -4.97
N GLN A 79 6.96 1.42 -5.16
CA GLN A 79 7.51 2.21 -6.26
C GLN A 79 7.17 1.59 -7.62
N ALA A 80 7.35 0.27 -7.78
CA ALA A 80 7.00 -0.43 -9.01
C ALA A 80 5.52 -0.29 -9.38
N LEU A 81 4.61 -0.34 -8.38
CA LEU A 81 3.19 -0.08 -8.58
C LEU A 81 2.92 1.37 -9.00
N LYS A 82 3.58 2.34 -8.35
CA LYS A 82 3.45 3.76 -8.68
C LYS A 82 3.88 4.03 -10.12
N GLU A 83 4.98 3.44 -10.59
CA GLU A 83 5.45 3.58 -11.97
C GLU A 83 4.44 3.00 -12.96
N LYS A 84 3.85 1.83 -12.68
CA LYS A 84 2.77 1.27 -13.50
C LYS A 84 1.53 2.18 -13.58
N LEU A 85 1.15 2.81 -12.47
CA LEU A 85 -0.01 3.70 -12.39
C LEU A 85 0.23 5.10 -12.97
N THR A 86 1.49 5.52 -13.11
CA THR A 86 1.84 6.86 -13.66
C THR A 86 2.05 6.82 -15.18
N ASN A 87 2.32 5.64 -15.74
CA ASN A 87 2.53 5.45 -17.19
C ASN A 87 1.29 4.93 -17.94
N HIS A 88 0.12 4.91 -17.30
CA HIS A 88 -1.19 4.57 -17.89
C HIS A 88 -2.18 5.70 -17.65
#